data_AF-A0A8H5AR34-F1
#
_entry.id   AF-A0A8H5AR34-F1
#
_cell.length_a   1.000
_cell.length_b   1.000
_cell.length_c   1.000
_cell.angle_alpha   90.00
_cell.angle_beta   90.00
_cell.angle_gamma   90.00
#
_symmetry.space_group_name_H-M   'P 1'
#
loop_
_entity.id
_entity.type
_entity.pdbx_description
1 polymer ?
#
loop_
_entity_poly.entity_id
_entity_poly.type
_entity_poly.pdbx_seq_one_letter_code
_entity_poly.pdbx_strand_id
1 'polypeptide(L)'
;MCTSQVFTVFRLRPSSASLPLISQIIPTFAMSNPPPTAALSDPICVLQCLDNLSCQRSCNSCEKKRDLEAQLVDARKLVLSLENERIALRSSIAEKNDPITTNFPPEITSHIFYIYVYLHAKNRDYLNMLHGFQEISAGASLGLGAVCRKWRTIAWLTPQLWTTLSVNLLLKGHAHGPDLVEQWFERTQGLGVNFRLHTGRHRRHWHIKGHSEGNAESTMKALNQFLSQIRCLDMDALPFSIASKLRDLGPEATSQLQRLGLGSGPGGDDQDVESSYKAHPSLFSQRSNDEHKSPLVVP
;
A
#
# COMPACT_ATOMS: atom_id res chain seq x y z
N MET A 1 -20.49 -29.41 -0.67
CA MET A 1 -20.64 -28.40 -1.73
C MET A 1 -20.69 -27.01 -1.08
N CYS A 2 -19.54 -26.41 -0.80
CA CYS A 2 -19.42 -24.99 -0.41
C CYS A 2 -18.17 -24.44 -1.08
N THR A 3 -18.28 -24.17 -2.37
CA THR A 3 -17.22 -23.58 -3.19
C THR A 3 -17.68 -22.19 -3.64
N SER A 4 -16.80 -21.20 -3.48
CA SER A 4 -16.73 -20.00 -4.32
C SER A 4 -17.47 -18.71 -3.93
N GLN A 5 -17.50 -18.28 -2.66
CA GLN A 5 -17.99 -16.92 -2.31
C GLN A 5 -17.07 -16.01 -1.49
N VAL A 6 -15.86 -16.44 -1.08
CA VAL A 6 -15.04 -15.64 -0.15
C VAL A 6 -14.00 -14.73 -0.85
N PHE A 7 -13.77 -14.84 -2.16
CA PHE A 7 -12.66 -14.13 -2.83
C PHE A 7 -13.04 -12.91 -3.68
N THR A 8 -14.20 -12.30 -3.45
CA THR A 8 -14.56 -11.00 -4.05
C THR A 8 -14.57 -9.89 -3.00
N VAL A 9 -13.46 -9.71 -2.29
CA VAL A 9 -13.27 -8.53 -1.43
C VAL A 9 -11.91 -7.92 -1.76
N PHE A 10 -11.92 -6.64 -2.13
CA PHE A 10 -10.80 -5.79 -2.59
C PHE A 10 -10.46 -5.81 -4.10
N ARG A 11 -11.44 -5.46 -4.93
CA ARG A 11 -11.22 -4.38 -5.91
C ARG A 11 -12.06 -3.19 -5.47
N LEU A 12 -11.49 -2.32 -4.64
CA LEU A 12 -11.97 -0.94 -4.61
C LEU A 12 -11.55 -0.33 -5.95
N ARG A 13 -12.46 -0.36 -6.92
CA ARG A 13 -12.48 0.74 -7.90
C ARG A 13 -12.49 2.03 -7.06
N PRO A 14 -11.64 3.02 -7.33
CA PRO A 14 -12.00 4.37 -6.94
C PRO A 14 -13.34 4.62 -7.61
N SER A 15 -14.40 4.77 -6.82
CA SER A 15 -15.62 5.34 -7.32
C SER A 15 -15.28 6.78 -7.67
N SER A 16 -14.76 6.98 -8.88
CA SER A 16 -15.03 8.19 -9.62
C SER A 16 -16.52 8.15 -9.91
N ALA A 17 -17.32 8.43 -8.88
CA ALA A 17 -18.62 9.04 -9.09
C ALA A 17 -18.30 10.38 -9.73
N SER A 18 -18.17 10.38 -11.05
CA SER A 18 -18.53 11.50 -11.87
C SER A 18 -19.89 11.93 -11.37
N LEU A 19 -19.91 13.03 -10.62
CA LEU A 19 -21.13 13.77 -10.34
C LEU A 19 -21.90 13.81 -11.66
N PRO A 20 -23.18 13.40 -11.71
CA PRO A 20 -23.98 13.77 -12.86
C PRO A 20 -23.87 15.29 -12.96
N LEU A 21 -23.45 15.76 -14.13
CA LEU A 21 -23.64 17.15 -14.53
C LEU A 21 -25.12 17.44 -14.29
N ILE A 22 -25.44 18.07 -13.15
CA ILE A 22 -26.68 18.82 -12.96
C ILE A 22 -26.50 20.10 -13.77
N SER A 23 -26.41 19.94 -15.08
CA SER A 23 -26.75 20.97 -16.04
C SER A 23 -28.20 20.69 -16.44
N GLN A 24 -29.04 21.70 -16.34
CA GLN A 24 -30.42 21.76 -16.85
C GLN A 24 -31.53 21.28 -15.90
N ILE A 25 -31.80 22.10 -14.88
CA ILE A 25 -33.16 22.60 -14.68
C ILE A 25 -33.03 24.11 -14.52
N ILE A 26 -33.22 24.85 -15.62
CA ILE A 26 -33.49 26.28 -15.58
C ILE A 26 -34.98 26.38 -15.23
N PRO A 27 -35.37 26.93 -14.06
CA PRO A 27 -36.76 27.30 -13.86
C PRO A 27 -37.05 28.46 -14.81
N THR A 28 -38.00 28.26 -15.73
CA THR A 28 -38.58 29.33 -16.54
C THR A 28 -39.27 30.29 -15.59
N PHE A 29 -38.54 31.32 -15.16
CA PHE A 29 -39.03 32.35 -14.26
C PHE A 29 -39.95 33.26 -15.08
N ALA A 30 -41.26 33.09 -14.90
CA ALA A 30 -42.25 34.02 -15.43
C ALA A 30 -42.01 35.40 -14.80
N MET A 31 -41.70 36.37 -15.65
CA MET A 31 -41.56 37.78 -15.28
C MET A 31 -42.88 38.30 -14.72
N SER A 32 -43.01 38.33 -13.41
CA SER A 32 -44.11 38.97 -12.70
C SER A 32 -43.57 40.13 -11.87
N ASN A 33 -43.96 41.33 -12.33
CA ASN A 33 -43.93 42.66 -11.72
C ASN A 33 -42.59 43.22 -11.20
N PRO A 34 -42.25 44.48 -11.58
CA PRO A 34 -41.09 45.17 -11.02
C PRO A 34 -41.31 45.39 -9.52
N PRO A 35 -40.30 45.12 -8.66
CA PRO A 35 -40.39 45.45 -7.25
C PRO A 35 -40.42 46.97 -7.07
N PRO A 36 -41.07 47.45 -5.99
CA PRO A 36 -41.05 48.87 -5.64
C PRO A 36 -39.61 49.33 -5.45
N THR A 37 -39.33 50.52 -5.96
CA THR A 37 -38.06 51.26 -5.90
C THR A 37 -37.55 51.35 -4.46
N ALA A 38 -36.83 50.32 -4.03
CA ALA A 38 -36.07 50.34 -2.80
C ALA A 38 -34.90 51.32 -2.99
N ALA A 39 -34.74 52.21 -2.01
CA ALA A 39 -33.74 53.26 -1.97
C ALA A 39 -32.36 52.77 -2.43
N LEU A 40 -31.74 53.55 -3.33
CA LEU A 40 -30.41 53.33 -3.87
C LEU A 40 -29.41 52.96 -2.76
N SER A 41 -29.02 51.69 -2.74
CA SER A 41 -27.84 51.22 -2.05
C SER A 41 -26.62 51.90 -2.65
N ASP A 42 -25.86 52.58 -1.79
CA ASP A 42 -24.68 53.38 -2.12
C ASP A 42 -23.66 52.56 -2.94
N PRO A 43 -23.41 52.89 -4.23
CA PRO A 43 -22.58 52.08 -5.13
C PRO A 43 -21.12 51.95 -4.67
N ILE A 44 -20.68 52.82 -3.75
CA ILE A 44 -19.34 52.81 -3.15
C ILE A 44 -19.13 51.56 -2.27
N CYS A 45 -20.18 51.04 -1.62
CA CYS A 45 -20.04 49.87 -0.74
C CYS A 45 -19.78 48.56 -1.49
N VAL A 46 -20.28 48.44 -2.72
CA VAL A 46 -20.15 47.21 -3.52
C VAL A 46 -18.71 46.99 -3.98
N LEU A 47 -18.02 48.05 -4.40
CA LEU A 47 -16.62 47.99 -4.84
C LEU A 47 -15.67 47.68 -3.68
N GLN A 48 -15.89 48.26 -2.50
CA GLN A 48 -15.04 47.99 -1.33
C GLN A 48 -15.15 46.54 -0.82
N CYS A 49 -16.29 45.87 -1.01
CA CYS A 49 -16.48 44.49 -0.54
C CYS A 49 -15.86 43.42 -1.46
N LEU A 50 -15.59 43.75 -2.73
CA LEU A 50 -15.00 42.84 -3.71
C LEU A 50 -13.49 42.64 -3.50
N ASP A 51 -12.79 43.68 -3.05
CA ASP A 51 -11.33 43.68 -2.93
C ASP A 51 -10.80 43.15 -1.58
N ASN A 52 -11.65 42.53 -0.75
CA ASN A 52 -11.29 42.07 0.60
C ASN A 52 -10.72 43.18 1.53
N LEU A 53 -10.78 44.44 1.09
CA LEU A 53 -10.45 45.61 1.90
C LEU A 53 -11.54 45.74 2.97
N SER A 54 -11.11 45.79 4.22
CA SER A 54 -11.96 45.77 5.41
C SER A 54 -13.16 46.72 5.27
N CYS A 55 -14.34 46.20 4.97
CA CYS A 55 -15.57 46.97 5.06
C CYS A 55 -15.77 47.29 6.55
N GLN A 56 -15.44 48.52 6.96
CA GLN A 56 -15.52 48.97 8.36
C GLN A 56 -16.97 49.06 8.88
N ARG A 57 -17.96 48.92 8.00
CA ARG A 57 -19.39 48.92 8.34
C ARG A 57 -20.00 47.57 7.97
N SER A 58 -20.82 47.02 8.87
CA SER A 58 -21.60 45.80 8.66
C SER A 58 -22.67 46.03 7.58
N CYS A 59 -22.35 45.76 6.32
CA CYS A 59 -23.38 45.68 5.28
C CYS A 59 -24.02 44.28 5.29
N ASN A 60 -25.31 44.19 4.94
CA ASN A 60 -26.08 42.93 4.94
C ASN A 60 -25.41 41.84 4.09
N SER A 61 -24.72 42.21 3.01
CA SER A 61 -24.02 41.26 2.14
C SER A 61 -22.77 40.65 2.81
N CYS A 62 -21.97 41.44 3.53
CA CYS A 62 -20.81 40.94 4.28
C CYS A 62 -21.23 40.06 5.47
N GLU A 63 -22.33 40.40 6.13
CA GLU A 63 -22.92 39.55 7.17
C GLU A 63 -23.37 38.21 6.61
N LYS A 64 -24.17 38.21 5.53
CA LYS A 64 -24.59 36.98 4.86
C LYS A 64 -23.42 36.12 4.36
N LYS A 65 -22.36 36.74 3.84
CA LYS A 65 -21.13 36.02 3.43
C LYS A 65 -20.46 35.33 4.63
N ARG A 66 -20.28 36.06 5.72
CA ARG A 66 -19.69 35.54 6.96
C ARG A 66 -20.53 34.41 7.55
N ASP A 67 -21.85 34.54 7.52
CA ASP A 67 -22.76 33.48 7.96
C ASP A 67 -22.66 32.23 7.08
N LEU A 68 -22.58 32.40 5.75
CA LEU A 68 -22.36 31.28 4.83
C LEU A 68 -20.99 30.61 5.03
N GLU A 69 -19.93 31.39 5.26
CA GLU A 69 -18.59 30.85 5.57
C GLU A 69 -18.60 30.08 6.89
N ALA A 70 -19.28 30.58 7.93
CA ALA A 70 -19.48 29.87 9.18
C ALA A 70 -20.23 28.55 8.98
N GLN A 71 -21.33 28.57 8.20
CA GLN A 71 -22.07 27.36 7.85
C GLN A 71 -21.21 26.34 7.07
N LEU A 72 -20.33 26.80 6.16
CA LEU A 72 -19.40 25.92 5.44
C LEU A 72 -18.39 25.26 6.39
N VAL A 73 -17.88 26.01 7.38
CA VAL A 73 -16.99 25.46 8.40
C VAL A 73 -17.71 24.41 9.24
N ASP A 74 -18.93 24.69 9.67
CA ASP A 74 -19.71 23.75 10.50
C ASP A 74 -20.14 22.51 9.71
N ALA A 75 -20.52 22.67 8.44
CA ALA A 75 -20.80 21.54 7.54
C ALA A 75 -19.57 20.64 7.35
N ARG A 76 -18.37 21.22 7.18
CA ARG A 76 -17.11 20.44 7.09
C ARG A 76 -16.83 19.67 8.37
N LYS A 77 -17.02 20.29 9.54
CA LYS A 77 -16.87 19.61 10.84
C LYS A 77 -17.86 18.45 10.97
N LEU A 78 -19.12 18.66 10.59
CA LEU A 78 -20.15 17.62 10.61
C LEU A 78 -19.77 16.43 9.71
N VAL A 79 -19.36 16.70 8.47
CA VAL A 79 -18.89 15.65 7.53
C VAL A 79 -17.71 14.85 8.11
N LEU A 80 -16.73 15.53 8.70
CA LEU A 80 -15.60 14.87 9.35
C LEU A 80 -16.06 14.00 10.54
N SER A 81 -17.02 14.48 11.34
CA SER A 81 -17.56 13.71 12.47
C SER A 81 -18.32 12.46 12.03
N LEU A 82 -19.15 12.55 10.98
CA LEU A 82 -19.90 11.42 10.43
C LEU A 82 -18.97 10.39 9.78
N GLU A 83 -17.90 10.83 9.10
CA GLU A 83 -16.94 9.91 8.52
C GLU A 83 -16.16 9.16 9.61
N ASN A 84 -15.82 9.83 10.72
CA ASN A 84 -15.24 9.17 11.89
C ASN A 84 -16.19 8.15 12.51
N GLU A 85 -17.47 8.49 12.67
CA GLU A 85 -18.49 7.57 13.18
C GLU A 85 -18.66 6.35 12.26
N ARG A 86 -18.70 6.58 10.95
CA ARG A 86 -18.74 5.52 9.94
C ARG A 86 -17.52 4.59 10.03
N ILE A 87 -16.32 5.14 10.20
CA ILE A 87 -15.08 4.35 10.38
C ILE A 87 -15.14 3.53 11.67
N ALA A 88 -15.66 4.10 12.76
CA ALA A 88 -15.82 3.42 14.04
C ALA A 88 -16.82 2.27 13.93
N LEU A 89 -17.99 2.50 13.33
CA LEU A 89 -19.01 1.46 13.09
C LEU A 89 -18.47 0.34 12.20
N ARG A 90 -17.78 0.67 11.10
CA ARG A 90 -17.17 -0.32 10.23
C ARG A 90 -16.12 -1.17 10.96
N SER A 91 -15.32 -0.55 11.83
CA SER A 91 -14.33 -1.26 12.65
C SER A 91 -15.00 -2.22 13.64
N SER A 92 -16.09 -1.78 14.29
CA SER A 92 -16.89 -2.62 15.20
C SER A 92 -17.54 -3.81 14.50
N ILE A 93 -18.10 -3.60 13.29
CA ILE A 93 -18.65 -4.68 12.46
C ILE A 93 -17.55 -5.67 12.04
N ALA A 94 -16.40 -5.17 11.61
CA ALA A 94 -15.28 -6.02 11.20
C ALA A 94 -14.74 -6.85 12.38
N GLU A 95 -14.69 -6.28 13.58
CA GLU A 95 -14.21 -6.97 14.79
C GLU A 95 -15.14 -8.12 15.20
N LYS A 96 -16.46 -7.93 15.14
CA LYS A 96 -17.44 -8.98 15.48
C LYS A 96 -17.55 -10.06 14.41
N ASN A 97 -17.28 -9.73 13.16
CA ASN A 97 -17.47 -10.62 12.01
C ASN A 97 -16.17 -11.17 11.42
N ASP A 98 -15.07 -11.21 12.18
CA ASP A 98 -13.81 -11.79 11.73
C ASP A 98 -13.69 -13.25 12.18
N PRO A 99 -14.17 -14.24 11.38
CA PRO A 99 -14.13 -15.64 11.77
C PRO A 99 -12.70 -16.18 11.89
N ILE A 100 -11.71 -15.53 11.29
CA ILE A 100 -10.34 -16.04 11.29
C ILE A 100 -9.70 -15.77 12.65
N THR A 101 -9.81 -14.54 13.15
CA THR A 101 -9.17 -14.23 14.44
C THR A 101 -10.03 -14.56 15.65
N THR A 102 -11.34 -14.75 15.51
CA THR A 102 -12.19 -15.19 16.62
C THR A 102 -12.14 -16.69 16.84
N ASN A 103 -11.99 -17.49 15.77
CA ASN A 103 -12.04 -18.95 15.87
C ASN A 103 -10.65 -19.61 15.97
N PHE A 104 -9.59 -18.90 15.58
CA PHE A 104 -8.23 -19.45 15.63
C PHE A 104 -7.32 -18.66 16.57
N PRO A 105 -6.40 -19.35 17.28
CA PRO A 105 -5.36 -18.68 18.03
C PRO A 105 -4.38 -17.97 17.08
N PRO A 106 -3.66 -16.93 17.55
CA PRO A 106 -2.84 -16.08 16.71
C PRO A 106 -1.73 -16.83 15.94
N GLU A 107 -1.23 -17.95 16.46
CA GLU A 107 -0.23 -18.79 15.79
C GLU A 107 -0.79 -19.42 14.52
N ILE A 108 -2.01 -19.95 14.59
CA ILE A 108 -2.70 -20.55 13.43
C ILE A 108 -3.07 -19.47 12.43
N THR A 109 -3.56 -18.31 12.89
CA THR A 109 -3.82 -17.16 12.01
C THR A 109 -2.54 -16.69 11.30
N SER A 110 -1.42 -16.59 12.02
CA SER A 110 -0.11 -16.22 11.47
C SER A 110 0.34 -17.22 10.39
N HIS A 111 0.11 -18.52 10.62
CA HIS A 111 0.41 -19.56 9.64
C HIS A 111 -0.45 -19.45 8.38
N ILE A 112 -1.75 -19.17 8.53
CA ILE A 112 -2.66 -18.90 7.40
C ILE A 112 -2.17 -17.68 6.61
N PHE A 113 -1.78 -16.61 7.29
CA PHE A 113 -1.23 -15.40 6.66
C PHE A 113 0.05 -15.71 5.89
N TYR A 114 0.93 -16.53 6.46
CA TYR A 114 2.16 -16.95 5.81
C TYR A 114 1.88 -17.72 4.52
N ILE A 115 0.97 -18.70 4.57
CA ILE A 115 0.55 -19.45 3.38
C ILE A 115 -0.05 -18.51 2.33
N TYR A 116 -0.92 -17.58 2.74
CA TYR A 116 -1.52 -16.59 1.85
C TYR A 116 -0.45 -15.75 1.12
N VAL A 117 0.47 -15.14 1.86
CA VAL A 117 1.56 -14.32 1.30
C VAL A 117 2.45 -15.16 0.38
N TYR A 118 2.78 -16.39 0.79
CA TYR A 118 3.60 -17.31 0.01
C TYR A 118 2.94 -17.72 -1.32
N LEU A 119 1.67 -18.14 -1.28
CA LEU A 119 0.91 -18.49 -2.49
C LEU A 119 0.73 -17.29 -3.41
N HIS A 120 0.52 -16.10 -2.83
CA HIS A 120 0.39 -14.87 -3.59
C HIS A 120 1.71 -14.50 -4.29
N ALA A 121 2.85 -14.65 -3.60
CA ALA A 121 4.17 -14.45 -4.21
C ALA A 121 4.42 -15.43 -5.36
N LYS A 122 4.09 -16.72 -5.19
CA LYS A 122 4.23 -17.74 -6.24
C LYS A 122 3.32 -17.52 -7.44
N ASN A 123 2.04 -17.25 -7.21
CA ASN A 123 1.07 -17.04 -8.29
C ASN A 123 1.35 -15.74 -9.05
N ARG A 124 2.00 -14.76 -8.43
CA ARG A 124 2.38 -13.52 -9.11
C ARG A 124 3.42 -13.72 -10.19
N ASP A 125 4.34 -14.65 -10.06
CA ASP A 125 5.27 -14.93 -11.16
C ASP A 125 4.49 -15.39 -12.42
N TYR A 126 3.39 -16.13 -12.23
CA TYR A 126 2.48 -16.52 -13.30
C TYR A 126 1.61 -15.36 -13.83
N LEU A 127 1.02 -14.54 -12.95
CA LEU A 127 0.19 -13.41 -13.38
C LEU A 127 0.99 -12.25 -13.98
N ASN A 128 2.21 -12.01 -13.51
CA ASN A 128 3.12 -11.02 -14.08
C ASN A 128 3.54 -11.42 -15.50
N MET A 129 3.64 -12.72 -15.78
CA MET A 129 3.85 -13.23 -17.13
C MET A 129 2.64 -12.93 -18.04
N LEU A 130 1.43 -13.14 -17.55
CA LEU A 130 0.20 -13.00 -18.34
C LEU A 130 -0.30 -11.57 -18.54
N HIS A 131 -0.22 -10.71 -17.52
CA HIS A 131 -0.96 -9.45 -17.50
C HIS A 131 -0.09 -8.19 -17.49
N GLY A 132 1.24 -8.31 -17.35
CA GLY A 132 2.14 -7.15 -17.30
C GLY A 132 1.87 -6.17 -16.14
N PHE A 133 0.90 -6.49 -15.26
CA PHE A 133 0.56 -5.70 -14.08
C PHE A 133 1.50 -6.06 -12.94
N GLN A 134 2.58 -5.30 -12.85
CA GLN A 134 3.59 -5.43 -11.83
C GLN A 134 3.14 -4.74 -10.54
N GLU A 135 2.18 -5.36 -9.87
CA GLU A 135 1.82 -4.94 -8.53
C GLU A 135 2.82 -5.54 -7.53
N ILE A 136 3.12 -4.78 -6.48
CA ILE A 136 4.26 -4.92 -5.57
C ILE A 136 4.02 -6.05 -4.59
N SER A 137 4.96 -7.00 -4.46
CA SER A 137 4.81 -8.20 -3.58
C SER A 137 4.49 -7.83 -2.11
N ALA A 138 4.91 -6.63 -1.68
CA ALA A 138 4.51 -6.05 -0.40
C ALA A 138 2.99 -5.94 -0.19
N GLY A 139 2.21 -5.92 -1.27
CA GLY A 139 0.77 -5.76 -1.25
C GLY A 139 0.03 -6.86 -0.49
N ALA A 140 0.54 -8.10 -0.48
CA ALA A 140 -0.11 -9.17 0.28
C ALA A 140 0.05 -8.94 1.78
N SER A 141 1.29 -8.74 2.27
CA SER A 141 1.56 -8.53 3.70
C SER A 141 0.95 -7.21 4.21
N LEU A 142 1.04 -6.12 3.43
CA LEU A 142 0.38 -4.86 3.76
C LEU A 142 -1.15 -4.98 3.68
N GLY A 143 -1.65 -5.77 2.74
CA GLY A 143 -3.07 -6.07 2.58
C GLY A 143 -3.67 -6.73 3.81
N LEU A 144 -2.94 -7.68 4.42
CA LEU A 144 -3.35 -8.26 5.71
C LEU A 144 -3.51 -7.18 6.78
N GLY A 145 -2.58 -6.22 6.83
CA GLY A 145 -2.66 -5.07 7.74
C GLY A 145 -3.79 -4.08 7.42
N ALA A 146 -4.37 -4.12 6.23
CA ALA A 146 -5.49 -3.26 5.82
C ALA A 146 -6.87 -3.84 6.19
N VAL A 147 -6.96 -5.12 6.55
CA VAL A 147 -8.25 -5.79 6.85
C VAL A 147 -8.89 -5.27 8.14
N CYS A 148 -8.22 -5.48 9.28
CA CYS A 148 -8.67 -4.98 10.58
C CYS A 148 -7.46 -4.79 11.53
N ARG A 149 -7.68 -4.17 12.71
CA ARG A 149 -6.62 -3.93 13.70
C ARG A 149 -5.97 -5.22 14.21
N LYS A 150 -6.77 -6.28 14.38
CA LYS A 150 -6.28 -7.57 14.89
C LYS A 150 -5.41 -8.29 13.86
N TRP A 151 -5.81 -8.32 12.59
CA TRP A 151 -4.99 -8.83 11.50
C TRP A 151 -3.67 -8.08 11.38
N ARG A 152 -3.71 -6.75 11.47
CA ARG A 152 -2.49 -5.92 11.47
C ARG A 152 -1.54 -6.28 12.60
N THR A 153 -2.07 -6.43 13.82
CA THR A 153 -1.28 -6.79 14.99
C THR A 153 -0.58 -8.13 14.79
N ILE A 154 -1.33 -9.15 14.35
CA ILE A 154 -0.79 -10.48 14.08
C ILE A 154 0.26 -10.41 12.95
N ALA A 155 -0.05 -9.72 11.86
CA ALA A 155 0.86 -9.62 10.73
C ALA A 155 2.18 -8.91 11.08
N TRP A 156 2.13 -7.84 11.89
CA TRP A 156 3.31 -7.14 12.37
C TRP A 156 4.15 -7.97 13.35
N LEU A 157 3.52 -8.82 14.15
CA LEU A 157 4.20 -9.75 15.06
C LEU A 157 4.68 -11.04 14.37
N THR A 158 4.51 -11.17 13.06
CA THR A 158 4.95 -12.35 12.29
C THR A 158 6.06 -11.97 11.31
N PRO A 159 7.35 -11.96 11.74
CA PRO A 159 8.48 -11.53 10.90
C PRO A 159 8.59 -12.24 9.55
N GLN A 160 8.15 -13.50 9.47
CA GLN A 160 8.18 -14.32 8.27
C GLN A 160 7.32 -13.76 7.12
N LEU A 161 6.33 -12.92 7.40
CA LEU A 161 5.53 -12.24 6.37
C LEU A 161 6.30 -11.12 5.66
N TRP A 162 7.42 -10.70 6.22
CA TRP A 162 8.24 -9.57 5.78
C TRP A 162 9.56 -10.03 5.16
N THR A 163 9.82 -11.33 5.02
CA THR A 163 11.08 -11.83 4.43
C THR A 163 11.17 -11.67 2.91
N THR A 164 10.15 -11.09 2.26
CA THR A 164 10.15 -10.85 0.81
C THR A 164 9.65 -9.44 0.52
N LEU A 165 10.47 -8.63 -0.13
CA LEU A 165 10.12 -7.27 -0.57
C LEU A 165 10.47 -7.10 -2.04
N SER A 166 9.53 -6.54 -2.80
CA SER A 166 9.75 -6.19 -4.20
C SER A 166 9.43 -4.72 -4.39
N VAL A 167 10.37 -3.92 -4.90
CA VAL A 167 10.23 -2.48 -5.04
C VAL A 167 10.37 -2.07 -6.50
N ASN A 168 9.39 -1.30 -6.99
CA ASN A 168 9.45 -0.66 -8.30
C ASN A 168 10.02 0.75 -8.16
N LEU A 169 11.24 0.98 -8.66
CA LEU A 169 11.90 2.29 -8.52
C LEU A 169 11.28 3.40 -9.38
N LEU A 170 10.45 3.04 -10.37
CA LEU A 170 9.87 4.00 -11.33
C LEU A 170 8.46 4.45 -11.00
N LEU A 171 7.81 3.79 -10.05
CA LEU A 171 6.38 3.99 -9.83
C LEU A 171 6.16 5.25 -8.99
N LYS A 172 5.84 6.37 -9.66
CA LYS A 172 5.55 7.65 -9.01
C LYS A 172 4.31 7.55 -8.13
N GLY A 173 4.31 8.29 -7.03
CA GLY A 173 3.14 8.48 -6.17
C GLY A 173 2.71 7.26 -5.35
N HIS A 174 3.45 6.16 -5.43
CA HIS A 174 3.19 5.04 -4.54
C HIS A 174 4.04 5.18 -3.29
N ALA A 175 3.48 4.81 -2.14
CA ALA A 175 4.07 4.94 -0.80
C ALA A 175 5.31 4.04 -0.56
N HIS A 176 6.02 3.65 -1.62
CA HIS A 176 7.15 2.72 -1.58
C HIS A 176 8.49 3.46 -1.63
N GLY A 177 8.58 4.51 -0.80
CA GLY A 177 9.80 5.27 -0.60
C GLY A 177 10.81 4.56 0.32
N PRO A 178 11.91 5.24 0.68
CA PRO A 178 12.89 4.76 1.65
C PRO A 178 12.23 4.31 2.96
N ASP A 179 11.22 5.04 3.44
CA ASP A 179 10.49 4.74 4.67
C ASP A 179 9.85 3.35 4.66
N LEU A 180 9.35 2.90 3.49
CA LEU A 180 8.79 1.56 3.40
C LEU A 180 9.88 0.50 3.53
N VAL A 181 11.04 0.72 2.91
CA VAL A 181 12.18 -0.21 3.01
C VAL A 181 12.63 -0.33 4.46
N GLU A 182 12.83 0.80 5.14
CA GLU A 182 13.20 0.86 6.56
C GLU A 182 12.18 0.10 7.43
N GLN A 183 10.90 0.46 7.34
CA GLN A 183 9.84 -0.21 8.09
C GLN A 183 9.70 -1.71 7.74
N TRP A 184 10.10 -2.11 6.53
CA TRP A 184 10.08 -3.51 6.13
C TRP A 184 11.16 -4.30 6.85
N PHE A 185 12.38 -3.78 6.88
CA PHE A 185 13.51 -4.40 7.58
C PHE A 185 13.33 -4.38 9.10
N GLU A 186 12.73 -3.35 9.67
CA GLU A 186 12.38 -3.35 11.10
C GLU A 186 11.45 -4.51 11.46
N ARG A 187 10.49 -4.84 10.58
CA ARG A 187 9.52 -5.91 10.80
C ARG A 187 10.10 -7.31 10.60
N THR A 188 11.24 -7.46 9.91
CA THR A 188 11.86 -8.78 9.72
C THR A 188 12.58 -9.27 10.97
N GLN A 189 12.81 -8.40 11.97
CA GLN A 189 13.50 -8.73 13.22
C GLN A 189 14.86 -9.43 12.99
N GLY A 190 15.61 -8.98 11.97
CA GLY A 190 16.91 -9.54 11.61
C GLY A 190 16.86 -10.84 10.81
N LEU A 191 15.67 -11.32 10.41
CA LEU A 191 15.56 -12.40 9.45
C LEU A 191 16.06 -11.96 8.08
N GLY A 192 16.72 -12.88 7.38
CA GLY A 192 17.21 -12.68 6.02
C GLY A 192 16.08 -12.32 5.05
N VAL A 193 16.24 -11.22 4.31
CA VAL A 193 15.24 -10.70 3.36
C VAL A 193 15.60 -11.07 1.93
N ASN A 194 14.60 -11.51 1.17
CA ASN A 194 14.65 -11.63 -0.29
C ASN A 194 14.15 -10.31 -0.88
N PHE A 195 15.06 -9.52 -1.42
CA PHE A 195 14.79 -8.19 -1.93
C PHE A 195 14.87 -8.19 -3.46
N ARG A 196 13.79 -7.75 -4.13
CA ARG A 196 13.74 -7.65 -5.59
C ARG A 196 13.56 -6.20 -6.02
N LEU A 197 14.59 -5.62 -6.62
CA LEU A 197 14.53 -4.33 -7.28
C LEU A 197 14.14 -4.51 -8.74
N HIS A 198 13.20 -3.71 -9.21
CA HIS A 198 12.89 -3.66 -10.62
C HIS A 198 12.56 -2.25 -11.08
N THR A 199 12.87 -1.97 -12.33
CA THR A 199 12.33 -0.82 -13.05
C THR A 199 11.22 -1.37 -13.94
N GLY A 200 9.98 -0.91 -13.76
CA GLY A 200 8.84 -1.50 -14.48
C GLY A 200 9.07 -1.64 -15.99
N ARG A 201 8.39 -2.59 -16.66
CA ARG A 201 8.62 -2.95 -18.08
C ARG A 201 8.49 -1.81 -19.12
N HIS A 202 8.14 -0.60 -18.73
CA HIS A 202 8.10 0.57 -19.61
C HIS A 202 9.52 1.10 -19.92
N ARG A 203 10.32 0.31 -20.64
CA ARG A 203 11.63 0.73 -21.18
C ARG A 203 11.55 2.02 -21.99
N ARG A 204 10.40 2.32 -22.60
CA ARG A 204 10.19 3.50 -23.44
C ARG A 204 10.09 4.82 -22.66
N HIS A 205 10.04 4.82 -21.33
CA HIS A 205 9.78 6.05 -20.55
C HIS A 205 10.93 6.45 -19.62
N TRP A 206 12.05 5.72 -19.61
CA TRP A 206 13.22 6.10 -18.80
C TRP A 206 13.82 7.46 -19.21
N HIS A 207 13.58 7.90 -20.45
CA HIS A 207 14.09 9.17 -20.96
C HIS A 207 13.37 10.43 -20.43
N ILE A 208 12.35 10.29 -19.57
CA ILE A 208 11.75 11.45 -18.89
C ILE A 208 12.70 11.88 -17.75
N LYS A 209 13.81 12.50 -18.15
CA LYS A 209 14.88 13.01 -17.29
C LYS A 209 14.30 13.99 -16.27
N GLY A 210 14.54 13.74 -14.98
CA GLY A 210 14.47 14.79 -13.96
C GLY A 210 13.68 14.49 -12.68
N HIS A 211 12.77 13.51 -12.65
CA HIS A 211 11.86 13.36 -11.50
C HIS A 211 11.82 12.00 -10.79
N SER A 212 12.38 10.92 -11.36
CA SER A 212 12.39 9.60 -10.69
C SER A 212 13.69 9.28 -9.96
N GLU A 213 14.77 10.03 -10.21
CA GLU A 213 16.10 9.70 -9.70
C GLU A 213 16.22 9.88 -8.18
N GLY A 214 15.56 10.90 -7.61
CA GLY A 214 15.61 11.16 -6.16
C GLY A 214 15.02 10.04 -5.29
N ASN A 215 13.91 9.44 -5.72
CA ASN A 215 13.31 8.30 -5.01
C ASN A 215 14.20 7.06 -5.12
N ALA A 216 14.70 6.76 -6.32
CA ALA A 216 15.59 5.63 -6.52
C ALA A 216 16.84 5.76 -5.63
N GLU A 217 17.47 6.94 -5.60
CA GLU A 217 18.65 7.17 -4.77
C GLU A 217 18.37 7.05 -3.27
N SER A 218 17.25 7.58 -2.80
CA SER A 218 16.84 7.46 -1.40
C SER A 218 16.56 6.01 -1.01
N THR A 219 15.87 5.26 -1.88
CA THR A 219 15.61 3.83 -1.70
C THR A 219 16.91 3.03 -1.70
N MET A 220 17.86 3.33 -2.60
CA MET A 220 19.17 2.67 -2.61
C MET A 220 19.98 2.99 -1.35
N LYS A 221 19.88 4.23 -0.85
CA LYS A 221 20.52 4.63 0.41
C LYS A 221 19.95 3.84 1.60
N ALA A 222 18.62 3.72 1.70
CA ALA A 222 17.96 2.90 2.72
C ALA A 222 18.38 1.43 2.57
N LEU A 223 18.34 0.88 1.36
CA LEU A 223 18.76 -0.50 1.09
C LEU A 223 20.20 -0.77 1.54
N ASN A 224 21.11 0.15 1.23
CA ASN A 224 22.53 0.06 1.63
C ASN A 224 22.71 -0.06 3.16
N GLN A 225 21.81 0.48 3.97
CA GLN A 225 21.86 0.37 5.44
C GLN A 225 21.52 -1.05 5.93
N PHE A 226 20.75 -1.81 5.16
CA PHE A 226 20.26 -3.13 5.55
C PHE A 226 20.87 -4.28 4.75
N LEU A 227 21.91 -4.04 3.94
CA LEU A 227 22.52 -5.07 3.10
C LEU A 227 22.98 -6.31 3.88
N SER A 228 23.41 -6.16 5.13
CA SER A 228 23.80 -7.29 5.99
C SER A 228 22.64 -8.24 6.31
N GLN A 229 21.39 -7.78 6.21
CA GLN A 229 20.18 -8.59 6.41
C GLN A 229 19.64 -9.15 5.09
N ILE A 230 20.21 -8.80 3.94
CA ILE A 230 19.72 -9.27 2.65
C ILE A 230 20.29 -10.65 2.37
N ARG A 231 19.39 -11.61 2.16
CA ARG A 231 19.73 -12.98 1.80
C ARG A 231 19.77 -13.17 0.28
N CYS A 232 18.80 -12.61 -0.43
CA CYS A 232 18.76 -12.64 -1.89
C CYS A 232 18.50 -11.24 -2.41
N LEU A 233 19.30 -10.77 -3.36
CA LEU A 233 19.11 -9.52 -4.05
C LEU A 233 18.90 -9.81 -5.53
N ASP A 234 17.68 -9.65 -6.02
CA ASP A 234 17.36 -9.72 -7.45
C ASP A 234 17.22 -8.30 -8.00
N MET A 235 17.91 -8.02 -9.09
CA MET A 235 17.93 -6.74 -9.77
C MET A 235 17.49 -6.93 -11.22
N ASP A 236 16.23 -6.60 -11.50
CA ASP A 236 15.64 -6.77 -12.82
C ASP A 236 15.62 -5.45 -13.59
N ALA A 237 16.35 -5.40 -14.71
CA ALA A 237 16.39 -4.27 -15.63
C ALA A 237 16.78 -2.92 -14.97
N LEU A 238 17.70 -2.95 -14.01
CA LEU A 238 18.23 -1.73 -13.41
C LEU A 238 19.27 -1.07 -14.32
N PRO A 239 19.20 0.25 -14.56
CA PRO A 239 20.28 0.98 -15.20
C PRO A 239 21.58 0.84 -14.40
N PHE A 240 22.70 0.75 -15.11
CA PHE A 240 24.02 0.63 -14.50
C PHE A 240 24.30 1.76 -13.50
N SER A 241 23.83 2.98 -13.78
CA SER A 241 23.99 4.14 -12.88
C SER A 241 23.31 4.01 -11.51
N ILE A 242 22.30 3.14 -11.39
CA ILE A 242 21.64 2.83 -10.11
C ILE A 242 22.28 1.60 -9.49
N ALA A 243 22.58 0.58 -10.30
CA ALA A 243 23.24 -0.63 -9.83
C ALA A 243 24.61 -0.33 -9.21
N SER A 244 25.37 0.60 -9.78
CA SER A 244 26.67 1.07 -9.26
C SER A 244 26.56 1.84 -7.93
N LYS A 245 25.35 2.25 -7.50
CA LYS A 245 25.12 2.88 -6.19
C LYS A 245 24.95 1.86 -5.06
N LEU A 246 24.81 0.57 -5.36
CA LEU A 246 25.02 -0.46 -4.34
C LEU A 246 26.49 -0.37 -3.93
N ARG A 247 26.74 0.07 -2.70
CA ARG A 247 28.12 0.18 -2.22
C ARG A 247 28.78 -1.18 -2.28
N ASP A 248 30.08 -1.16 -2.53
CA ASP A 248 30.95 -2.22 -2.05
C ASP A 248 30.72 -2.32 -0.55
N LEU A 249 30.04 -3.38 -0.14
CA LEU A 249 29.98 -3.80 1.26
C LEU A 249 31.42 -3.78 1.75
N GLY A 250 31.74 -2.86 2.67
CA GLY A 250 33.08 -2.76 3.22
C GLY A 250 33.52 -4.15 3.70
N PRO A 251 34.84 -4.44 3.71
CA PRO A 251 35.37 -5.78 3.95
C PRO A 251 34.93 -6.41 5.29
N GLU A 252 34.40 -5.61 6.22
CA GLU A 252 33.93 -6.04 7.54
C GLU A 252 32.44 -6.41 7.60
N ALA A 253 31.65 -6.13 6.57
CA ALA A 253 30.26 -6.55 6.54
C ALA A 253 30.18 -8.04 6.20
N THR A 254 29.94 -8.88 7.21
CA THR A 254 29.60 -10.29 7.00
C THR A 254 28.27 -10.39 6.26
N SER A 255 28.37 -10.37 4.93
CA SER A 255 27.22 -10.38 4.06
C SER A 255 26.45 -11.68 4.22
N GLN A 256 25.16 -11.60 4.54
CA GLN A 256 24.24 -12.74 4.48
C GLN A 256 23.77 -13.02 3.05
N LEU A 257 24.30 -12.31 2.05
CA LEU A 257 23.89 -12.44 0.65
C LEU A 257 24.28 -13.82 0.12
N GLN A 258 23.27 -14.67 -0.06
CA GLN A 258 23.39 -16.00 -0.64
C GLN A 258 23.19 -15.98 -2.16
N ARG A 259 22.42 -15.02 -2.67
CA ARG A 259 22.09 -14.94 -4.10
C ARG A 259 22.08 -13.50 -4.57
N LEU A 260 22.79 -13.24 -5.66
CA LEU A 260 22.72 -12.01 -6.43
C LEU A 260 22.21 -12.33 -7.83
N GLY A 261 20.97 -11.96 -8.13
CA GLY A 261 20.38 -12.07 -9.45
C GLY A 261 20.54 -10.76 -10.21
N LEU A 262 21.32 -10.75 -11.28
CA LEU A 262 21.32 -9.66 -12.26
C LEU A 262 20.43 -10.13 -13.42
N GLY A 263 19.18 -9.72 -13.43
CA GLY A 263 18.24 -10.10 -14.47
C GLY A 263 18.72 -9.57 -15.82
N SER A 264 19.14 -10.48 -16.70
CA SER A 264 19.29 -10.20 -18.13
C SER A 264 17.91 -9.78 -18.60
N GLY A 265 17.72 -8.48 -18.84
CA GLY A 265 16.39 -7.96 -19.16
C GLY A 265 15.75 -8.73 -20.33
N PRO A 266 14.40 -8.76 -20.43
CA PRO A 266 13.60 -9.74 -21.18
C PRO A 266 13.80 -9.71 -22.71
N GLY A 267 14.99 -10.00 -23.17
CA GLY A 267 15.39 -10.02 -24.58
C GLY A 267 16.40 -11.11 -24.91
N GLY A 268 16.55 -12.11 -24.02
CA GLY A 268 17.13 -13.40 -24.38
C GLY A 268 15.97 -14.38 -24.54
N ASP A 269 15.89 -15.04 -25.68
CA ASP A 269 14.76 -15.88 -26.09
C ASP A 269 14.40 -16.94 -25.02
N ASP A 270 13.12 -16.94 -24.60
CA ASP A 270 12.53 -17.78 -23.56
C ASP A 270 12.46 -19.27 -23.97
N GLN A 271 13.53 -20.05 -23.80
CA GLN A 271 13.44 -21.52 -23.92
C GLN A 271 13.94 -22.35 -22.72
N ASP A 272 14.71 -21.83 -21.75
CA ASP A 272 15.41 -22.71 -20.77
C ASP A 272 15.18 -22.45 -19.26
N VAL A 273 14.15 -21.72 -18.84
CA VAL A 273 14.02 -21.29 -17.42
C VAL A 273 13.40 -22.34 -16.47
N GLU A 274 12.94 -23.50 -16.96
CA GLU A 274 12.30 -24.51 -16.10
C GLU A 274 13.29 -25.32 -15.22
N SER A 275 14.61 -25.14 -15.42
CA SER A 275 15.66 -25.95 -14.76
C SER A 275 16.00 -25.53 -13.30
N SER A 276 15.71 -24.30 -12.88
CA SER A 276 16.31 -23.75 -11.63
C SER A 276 15.50 -23.98 -10.33
N TYR A 277 14.31 -24.58 -10.39
CA TYR A 277 13.42 -24.68 -9.20
C TYR A 277 13.36 -26.05 -8.50
N LYS A 278 14.21 -27.01 -8.88
CA LYS A 278 14.30 -28.31 -8.17
C LYS A 278 15.42 -28.31 -7.12
N ALA A 279 15.16 -27.71 -5.95
CA ALA A 279 15.77 -28.12 -4.67
C ALA A 279 15.18 -27.35 -3.47
N HIS A 280 14.17 -27.92 -2.81
CA HIS A 280 14.23 -28.08 -1.36
C HIS A 280 13.31 -29.23 -0.90
N PRO A 281 13.80 -30.22 -0.14
CA PRO A 281 13.03 -31.40 0.26
C PRO A 281 12.29 -31.19 1.60
N SER A 282 11.12 -31.81 1.70
CA SER A 282 10.49 -32.35 2.92
C SER A 282 10.80 -31.68 4.27
N LEU A 283 10.00 -30.68 4.65
CA LEU A 283 9.74 -30.38 6.05
C LEU A 283 8.36 -30.96 6.39
N PHE A 284 8.30 -32.27 6.62
CA PHE A 284 7.30 -33.00 7.42
C PHE A 284 7.51 -34.50 7.19
N SER A 285 8.42 -35.11 7.97
CA SER A 285 8.35 -36.54 8.28
C SER A 285 9.15 -36.82 9.55
N GLN A 286 8.46 -37.40 10.53
CA GLN A 286 8.94 -38.14 11.70
C GLN A 286 9.53 -37.37 12.90
N ARG A 287 8.65 -37.09 13.86
CA ARG A 287 8.95 -37.11 15.30
C ARG A 287 7.93 -38.01 16.00
N SER A 288 8.22 -39.30 16.11
CA SER A 288 7.74 -40.19 17.17
C SER A 288 8.31 -41.60 16.98
N ASN A 289 9.21 -42.03 17.86
CA ASN A 289 9.23 -43.34 18.50
C ASN A 289 10.56 -43.46 19.28
N ASP A 290 10.60 -42.86 20.47
CA ASP A 290 11.50 -43.31 21.52
C ASP A 290 10.77 -44.38 22.34
N GLU A 291 11.08 -45.64 22.05
CA GLU A 291 10.71 -46.78 22.89
C GLU A 291 11.53 -46.76 24.19
N HIS A 292 10.84 -46.51 25.30
CA HIS A 292 11.31 -46.84 26.64
C HIS A 292 11.40 -48.37 26.81
N LYS A 293 12.62 -48.92 26.80
CA LYS A 293 12.91 -50.23 27.39
C LYS A 293 13.22 -50.05 28.87
N SER A 294 12.32 -50.53 29.74
CA SER A 294 12.63 -50.82 31.14
C SER A 294 12.95 -52.32 31.29
N PRO A 295 14.00 -52.71 32.04
CA PRO A 295 14.28 -54.10 32.35
C PRO A 295 13.51 -54.57 33.59
N LEU A 296 12.91 -55.76 33.48
CA LEU A 296 12.40 -56.55 34.60
C LEU A 296 13.55 -56.96 35.52
N VAL A 297 13.45 -56.65 36.81
CA VAL A 297 14.17 -57.33 37.88
C VAL A 297 13.12 -57.87 38.85
N VAL A 298 13.06 -59.19 38.96
CA VAL A 298 12.27 -59.94 39.94
C VAL A 298 13.24 -60.45 41.02
N PRO A 299 12.81 -60.44 42.29
CA PRO A 299 12.73 -61.69 43.03
C PRO A 299 11.31 -62.01 43.52
#